data_AF-A0A6B3HH83-F1
#
_entry.id   AF-A0A6B3HH83-F1
#
_cell.length_a   1.000
_cell.length_b   1.000
_cell.length_c   1.000
_cell.angle_alpha   90.00
_cell.angle_beta   90.00
_cell.angle_gamma   90.00
#
_symmetry.space_group_name_H-M   'P 1'
#
loop_
_entity.id
_entity.type
_entity.pdbx_description
1 polymer ?
#
loop_
_entity_poly.entity_id
_entity_poly.type
_entity_poly.pdbx_seq_one_letter_code
_entity_poly.pdbx_strand_id
1 'polypeptide(L)'
;ERLPALVAAVRAAGHPVSWLCDPMHGNTVTTGEGLKTRYLEHVEREVRGFLTAVRSADGTAGGIHLETTPEDVTECVRNETRAHQVGEKYTSFCDPRLTASQAVSVIAAWRD
;
A
#
# COMPACT_ATOMS: atom_id res chain seq x y z
N GLU A 1 -6.07 -2.90 -12.98
CA GLU A 1 -7.02 -3.39 -14.01
C GLU A 1 -8.50 -3.35 -13.58
N ARG A 2 -8.87 -3.79 -12.37
CA ARG A 2 -10.30 -3.88 -11.96
C ARG A 2 -10.93 -2.55 -11.50
N LEU A 3 -10.14 -1.67 -10.88
CA LEU A 3 -10.62 -0.45 -10.23
C LEU A 3 -11.31 0.59 -11.16
N PRO A 4 -10.88 0.81 -12.42
CA PRO A 4 -11.51 1.82 -13.28
C PRO A 4 -13.01 1.57 -13.54
N ALA A 5 -13.41 0.32 -13.75
CA ALA A 5 -14.83 -0.04 -13.89
C ALA A 5 -15.62 0.24 -12.60
N LEU A 6 -14.96 -0.02 -11.45
CA LEU A 6 -15.29 0.42 -10.09
C LEU A 6 -15.80 1.87 -10.06
N VAL A 7 -14.85 2.74 -10.37
CA VAL A 7 -14.98 4.19 -10.29
C VAL A 7 -16.03 4.71 -11.26
N ALA A 8 -16.04 4.22 -12.50
CA ALA A 8 -17.01 4.62 -13.50
C ALA A 8 -18.45 4.29 -13.09
N ALA A 9 -18.68 3.10 -12.51
CA ALA A 9 -20.01 2.69 -12.06
C ALA A 9 -20.53 3.57 -10.91
N VAL A 10 -19.71 3.83 -9.89
CA VAL A 10 -20.09 4.68 -8.76
C VAL A 10 -20.34 6.12 -9.21
N ARG A 11 -19.51 6.63 -10.13
CA ARG A 11 -19.72 7.94 -10.74
C ARG A 11 -21.04 7.99 -11.51
N ALA A 12 -21.33 6.99 -12.35
CA ALA A 12 -22.58 6.92 -13.12
C ALA A 12 -23.81 6.85 -12.21
N ALA A 13 -23.68 6.28 -11.01
CA ALA A 13 -24.71 6.29 -9.98
C ALA A 13 -24.89 7.67 -9.28
N GLY A 14 -24.04 8.67 -9.59
CA GLY A 14 -24.16 10.03 -9.07
C GLY A 14 -23.65 10.23 -7.64
N HIS A 15 -22.84 9.30 -7.10
CA HIS A 15 -22.31 9.40 -5.75
C HIS A 15 -20.95 10.13 -5.73
N PRO A 16 -20.83 11.28 -5.02
CA PRO A 16 -19.58 12.04 -4.95
C PRO A 16 -18.64 11.45 -3.88
N VAL A 17 -18.08 10.27 -4.15
CA VAL A 17 -17.19 9.58 -3.20
C VAL A 17 -15.74 10.02 -3.33
N SER A 18 -14.99 9.92 -2.23
CA SER A 18 -13.52 9.98 -2.24
C SER A 18 -12.96 8.57 -2.21
N TRP A 19 -12.09 8.25 -3.17
CA TRP A 19 -11.43 6.94 -3.22
C TRP A 19 -10.13 6.99 -2.41
N LEU A 20 -9.92 6.02 -1.53
CA LEU A 20 -8.67 5.84 -0.80
C LEU A 20 -7.96 4.58 -1.31
N CYS A 21 -6.63 4.67 -1.44
CA CYS A 21 -5.79 3.50 -1.70
C CYS A 21 -5.38 2.86 -0.38
N ASP A 22 -5.65 1.57 -0.22
CA ASP A 22 -5.04 0.75 0.81
C ASP A 22 -4.05 -0.20 0.15
N PRO A 23 -2.77 0.21 0.00
CA PRO A 23 -1.77 -0.60 -0.67
C PRO A 23 -1.17 -1.67 0.27
N MET A 24 -1.73 -1.87 1.47
CA MET A 24 -1.14 -2.71 2.50
C MET A 24 -1.64 -4.16 2.35
N HIS A 25 -2.95 -4.35 2.48
CA HIS A 25 -3.55 -5.68 2.66
C HIS A 25 -3.52 -6.55 1.39
N GLY A 26 -3.54 -5.93 0.21
CA GLY A 26 -3.43 -6.64 -1.07
C GLY A 26 -2.01 -7.13 -1.38
N ASN A 27 -0.99 -6.64 -0.67
CA ASN A 27 0.43 -6.88 -0.96
C ASN A 27 1.15 -7.72 0.10
N THR A 28 0.44 -8.34 1.04
CA THR A 28 1.06 -9.20 2.05
C THR A 28 1.59 -10.49 1.40
N VAL A 29 2.85 -10.81 1.69
CA VAL A 29 3.55 -12.03 1.27
C VAL A 29 4.14 -12.73 2.49
N THR A 30 4.56 -13.99 2.32
CA THR A 30 5.26 -14.76 3.37
C THR A 30 6.70 -15.00 2.94
N THR A 31 7.68 -14.72 3.81
CA THR A 31 9.11 -14.97 3.54
C THR A 31 9.43 -16.47 3.59
N GLY A 32 10.64 -16.84 3.15
CA GLY A 32 11.13 -18.22 3.28
C GLY A 32 11.22 -18.73 4.73
N GLU A 33 11.27 -17.83 5.70
CA GLU A 33 11.28 -18.14 7.14
C GLU A 33 9.87 -18.17 7.75
N GLY A 34 8.82 -17.98 6.94
CA GLY A 34 7.43 -18.07 7.38
C GLY A 34 6.86 -16.78 7.97
N LEU A 35 7.59 -15.67 7.93
CA LEU A 35 7.11 -14.37 8.43
C LEU A 35 6.28 -13.64 7.37
N LYS A 36 5.15 -13.07 7.79
CA LYS A 36 4.39 -12.13 6.94
C LYS A 36 5.17 -10.84 6.76
N THR A 37 5.30 -10.39 5.52
CA THR A 37 5.93 -9.09 5.20
C THR A 37 5.19 -8.42 4.03
N ARG A 38 5.56 -7.17 3.75
CA ARG A 38 5.16 -6.43 2.55
C ARG A 38 6.40 -5.80 1.94
N TYR A 39 6.48 -5.83 0.62
CA TYR A 39 7.57 -5.22 -0.13
C TYR A 39 7.19 -3.79 -0.52
N LEU A 40 7.99 -2.80 -0.09
CA LEU A 40 7.71 -1.39 -0.37
C LEU A 40 7.51 -1.11 -1.86
N GLU A 41 8.26 -1.78 -2.74
CA GLU A 41 8.09 -1.62 -4.19
C GLU A 41 6.70 -2.01 -4.69
N HIS A 42 6.10 -3.05 -4.11
CA HIS A 42 4.74 -3.46 -4.47
C HIS A 42 3.71 -2.47 -3.94
N VAL A 43 3.87 -2.03 -2.69
CA VAL A 43 3.02 -1.03 -2.04
C VAL A 43 3.05 0.30 -2.83
N GLU A 44 4.24 0.80 -3.16
CA GLU A 44 4.44 2.02 -3.97
C GLU A 44 3.84 1.87 -5.39
N ARG A 45 4.00 0.71 -6.01
CA ARG A 45 3.42 0.42 -7.33
C ARG A 45 1.89 0.46 -7.29
N GLU A 46 1.27 -0.07 -6.24
CA GLU A 46 -0.19 -0.02 -6.10
C GLU A 46 -0.68 1.42 -5.93
N VAL A 47 0.00 2.25 -5.15
CA VAL A 47 -0.33 3.68 -5.02
C VAL A 47 -0.33 4.38 -6.39
N ARG A 48 0.69 4.14 -7.22
CA ARG A 48 0.77 4.71 -8.57
C ARG A 48 -0.33 4.17 -9.48
N GLY A 49 -0.57 2.85 -9.44
CA GLY A 49 -1.62 2.19 -10.22
C GLY A 49 -3.01 2.69 -9.85
N PHE A 50 -3.26 2.92 -8.55
CA PHE A 50 -4.49 3.50 -8.03
C PHE A 50 -4.74 4.90 -8.58
N LEU A 51 -3.73 5.79 -8.53
CA LEU A 51 -3.85 7.15 -9.08
C LEU A 51 -4.23 7.12 -10.55
N THR A 52 -3.53 6.34 -11.36
CA THR A 52 -3.84 6.16 -12.79
C THR A 52 -5.25 5.60 -13.01
N ALA A 53 -5.65 4.61 -12.21
CA ALA A 53 -6.95 3.94 -12.36
C ALA A 53 -8.13 4.86 -12.00
N VAL A 54 -8.03 5.59 -10.89
CA VAL A 54 -9.11 6.48 -10.44
C VAL A 54 -9.22 7.70 -11.37
N ARG A 55 -8.10 8.28 -11.79
CA ARG A 55 -8.08 9.44 -12.71
C ARG A 55 -8.58 9.09 -14.11
N SER A 56 -8.21 7.93 -14.65
CA SER A 56 -8.66 7.52 -15.99
C SER A 56 -10.16 7.25 -16.07
N ALA A 57 -10.81 6.97 -14.94
CA ALA A 57 -12.27 6.88 -14.81
C ALA A 57 -12.92 8.18 -14.28
N ASP A 58 -12.13 9.25 -14.16
CA ASP A 58 -12.54 10.60 -13.77
C ASP A 58 -13.29 10.60 -12.41
N GLY A 59 -12.69 9.88 -11.45
CA GLY A 59 -13.02 9.91 -10.03
C GLY A 59 -12.01 10.71 -9.20
N THR A 60 -12.35 10.97 -7.94
CA THR A 60 -11.49 11.71 -7.00
C THR A 60 -10.61 10.77 -6.19
N ALA A 61 -9.30 10.78 -6.46
CA ALA A 61 -8.29 10.13 -5.63
C ALA A 61 -8.06 10.95 -4.34
N GLY A 62 -8.66 10.50 -3.23
CA GLY A 62 -8.76 11.26 -1.98
C GLY A 62 -7.66 11.01 -0.96
N GLY A 63 -6.88 9.92 -1.08
CA GLY A 63 -5.76 9.68 -0.17
C GLY A 63 -5.31 8.22 -0.08
N ILE A 64 -4.52 7.92 0.95
CA ILE A 64 -3.92 6.62 1.22
C ILE A 64 -4.22 6.19 2.67
N HIS A 65 -4.55 4.92 2.85
CA HIS A 65 -4.66 4.25 4.15
C HIS A 65 -3.41 3.39 4.38
N LEU A 66 -2.66 3.62 5.46
CA LEU A 66 -1.43 2.89 5.76
C LEU A 66 -1.46 2.32 7.17
N GLU A 67 -0.93 1.10 7.33
CA GLU A 67 -0.60 0.53 8.64
C GLU A 67 0.84 0.92 9.00
N THR A 68 1.01 1.70 10.06
CA THR A 68 2.30 2.29 10.44
C THR A 68 2.58 2.13 11.92
N THR A 69 3.85 2.23 12.30
CA THR A 69 4.30 2.30 13.69
C THR A 69 5.41 3.34 13.83
N PRO A 70 5.49 4.07 14.96
CA PRO A 70 6.60 4.98 15.22
C PRO A 70 7.91 4.24 15.54
N GLU A 71 7.83 2.93 15.84
CA GLU A 71 8.99 2.12 16.15
C GLU A 71 9.82 1.81 14.89
N ASP A 72 11.14 1.80 15.05
CA ASP A 72 12.03 1.27 14.03
C ASP A 72 11.96 -0.27 14.07
N VAL A 73 11.17 -0.85 13.16
CA VAL A 73 10.88 -2.28 13.05
C VAL A 73 11.33 -2.81 11.69
N THR A 74 11.51 -4.13 11.58
CA THR A 74 11.83 -4.81 10.33
C THR A 74 10.69 -5.72 9.87
N GLU A 75 9.47 -5.19 9.92
CA GLU A 75 8.25 -5.90 9.52
C GLU A 75 8.05 -5.88 8.00
N CYS A 76 8.37 -4.74 7.35
CA CYS A 76 8.38 -4.54 5.91
C CYS A 76 9.79 -4.27 5.40
N VAL A 77 10.08 -4.69 4.17
CA VAL A 77 11.40 -4.48 3.52
C VAL A 77 11.24 -3.95 2.10
N ARG A 78 12.34 -3.49 1.49
CA ARG A 78 12.27 -2.86 0.16
C ARG A 78 11.67 -3.77 -0.91
N ASN A 79 12.19 -4.99 -1.00
CA ASN A 79 11.83 -5.99 -2.00
C ASN A 79 12.30 -7.39 -1.55
N GLU A 80 12.02 -8.40 -2.38
CA GLU A 80 12.33 -9.81 -2.09
C GLU A 80 13.81 -10.08 -1.82
N THR A 81 14.73 -9.37 -2.47
CA THR A 81 16.18 -9.54 -2.23
C THR A 81 16.60 -9.17 -0.80
N ARG A 82 15.77 -8.39 -0.11
CA ARG A 82 15.94 -7.95 1.29
C ARG A 82 15.07 -8.76 2.26
N ALA A 83 14.38 -9.81 1.82
CA ALA A 83 13.48 -10.60 2.68
C ALA A 83 14.18 -11.18 3.92
N HIS A 84 15.48 -11.46 3.85
CA HIS A 84 16.29 -11.94 4.97
C HIS A 84 16.42 -10.93 6.14
N GLN A 85 16.03 -9.68 5.94
CA GLN A 85 16.07 -8.64 6.98
C GLN A 85 14.77 -8.60 7.80
N VAL A 86 13.72 -9.29 7.32
CA VAL A 86 12.45 -9.36 8.02
C VAL A 86 12.63 -10.14 9.32
N GLY A 87 12.13 -9.61 10.44
CA GLY A 87 12.10 -10.36 11.69
C GLY A 87 13.11 -9.93 12.75
N GLU A 88 14.19 -9.22 12.39
CA GLU A 88 15.18 -8.68 13.36
C GLU A 88 14.51 -7.92 14.52
N LYS A 89 13.44 -7.16 14.21
CA LYS A 89 12.53 -6.56 15.19
C LYS A 89 11.11 -6.56 14.63
N TYR A 90 10.36 -7.61 14.94
CA TYR A 90 8.96 -7.78 14.56
C TYR A 90 8.06 -7.70 15.80
N THR A 91 7.30 -6.62 15.94
CA THR A 91 6.49 -6.38 17.16
C THR A 91 4.99 -6.32 16.89
N SER A 92 4.57 -6.33 15.62
CA SER A 92 3.16 -6.42 15.26
C SER A 92 2.55 -7.75 15.68
N PHE A 93 1.35 -7.69 16.26
CA PHE A 93 0.55 -8.88 16.61
C PHE A 93 -0.20 -9.49 15.42
N CYS A 94 -0.25 -8.77 14.29
CA CYS A 94 -1.04 -9.18 13.13
C CYS A 94 -0.22 -9.01 11.85
N ASP A 95 -0.47 -7.93 11.12
CA ASP A 95 0.15 -7.68 9.82
C ASP A 95 1.38 -6.75 9.94
N PRO A 96 2.34 -6.87 9.02
CA PRO A 96 3.58 -6.10 9.04
C PRO A 96 3.33 -4.61 8.77
N ARG A 97 3.76 -3.74 9.67
CA ARG A 97 3.55 -2.28 9.60
C ARG A 97 4.76 -1.60 8.95
N LEU A 98 4.55 -0.41 8.42
CA LEU A 98 5.62 0.46 7.95
C LEU A 98 6.23 1.25 9.11
N THR A 99 7.54 1.45 9.09
CA THR A 99 8.17 2.50 9.89
C THR A 99 7.77 3.89 9.35
N ALA A 100 8.01 4.95 10.13
CA ALA A 100 7.74 6.33 9.69
C ALA A 100 8.48 6.69 8.38
N SER A 101 9.74 6.27 8.22
CA SER A 101 10.52 6.55 7.00
C SER A 101 9.99 5.79 5.79
N GLN A 102 9.59 4.53 5.98
CA GLN A 102 8.95 3.73 4.94
C GLN A 102 7.60 4.31 4.53
N ALA A 103 6.78 4.78 5.49
CA ALA A 103 5.52 5.45 5.21
C ALA A 103 5.71 6.72 4.37
N VAL A 104 6.73 7.54 4.68
CA VAL A 104 7.07 8.72 3.86
C VAL A 104 7.48 8.31 2.43
N SER A 105 8.23 7.22 2.26
CA SER A 105 8.57 6.68 0.92
C SER A 105 7.32 6.31 0.12
N VAL A 106 6.38 5.60 0.75
CA VAL A 106 5.12 5.19 0.11
C VAL A 106 4.28 6.41 -0.24
N ILE A 107 4.16 7.39 0.66
CA ILE A 107 3.46 8.66 0.39
C ILE A 107 4.14 9.43 -0.76
N ALA A 108 5.47 9.39 -0.84
CA ALA A 108 6.20 10.03 -1.95
C ALA A 108 5.95 9.36 -3.31
N ALA A 109 5.33 8.17 -3.36
CA ALA A 109 4.82 7.59 -4.60
C ALA A 109 3.52 8.24 -5.10
N TRP A 110 2.83 9.00 -4.24
CA TRP A 110 1.69 9.84 -4.61
C TRP A 110 2.17 11.10 -5.32
N ARG A 111 2.51 10.97 -6.60
CA ARG A 111 2.92 12.07 -7.47
C ARG A 111 2.15 12.00 -8.77
N ASP A 112 1.90 13.19 -9.32
CA ASP A 112 1.12 13.39 -10.54
C ASP A 112 1.79 12.85 -11.80
#